data_AF-A0A904A303-F1
#
_entry.id   AF-A0A904A303-F1
#
_cell.length_a   1.000
_cell.length_b   1.000
_cell.length_c   1.000
_cell.angle_alpha   90.00
_cell.angle_beta   90.00
_cell.angle_gamma   90.00
#
_symmetry.space_group_name_H-M   'P 1'
#
loop_
_entity.id
_entity.type
_entity.pdbx_description
1 polymer ?
#
loop_
_entity_poly.entity_id
_entity_poly.type
_entity_poly.pdbx_seq_one_letter_code
_entity_poly.pdbx_strand_id
1 'polypeptide(L)'
;MKVYSVILNCVVVMLFIKHHAKVDCAEQNIPNSSFIGAEYQLIAARLDDLQKTLTDIKLAMNEDRAITEKKLPDELNLLQHAIFDKLTTLQNQSNKMVIGQIASTTQEQSRKEIQKLASKEDLALFKIDSALYFRSISTRSCKEESSNRTGEFLIQPTQNDVPFLGYCEQTVFGGGWLVFQHRYDGSVDFYRNWTEYRNGFGSMDGEFWLGLEHLHLVTTARKHELMVELKDFDGNYKYARYDEFMIESEKNQYALAKLGAYTGTAGHSLFNHKGMKFSTKDRDNDILPNSNCAVKYKGAWWYEGCHDSNLNGLYRNSVSGENMVWYYYKSSQAGLAYSRMLIRET
;
A
#
# COMPACT_ATOMS: atom_id res chain seq x y z
N MET A 1 2.53 46.50 -24.16
CA MET A 1 2.67 47.60 -25.14
C MET A 1 1.35 47.70 -25.90
N LYS A 2 0.53 48.74 -25.61
CA LYS A 2 -0.65 49.31 -26.34
C LYS A 2 -1.75 48.32 -26.79
N VAL A 3 -3.02 48.31 -26.34
CA VAL A 3 -4.03 49.31 -25.92
C VAL A 3 -4.49 50.29 -27.04
N TYR A 4 -5.76 50.12 -27.43
CA TYR A 4 -6.74 50.96 -28.17
C TYR A 4 -6.40 51.57 -29.55
N SER A 5 -7.32 51.36 -30.51
CA SER A 5 -7.74 52.41 -31.44
C SER A 5 -9.22 52.21 -31.84
N VAL A 6 -10.03 53.21 -31.51
CA VAL A 6 -11.43 53.40 -31.88
C VAL A 6 -11.47 54.71 -32.70
N ILE A 7 -12.40 54.79 -33.66
CA ILE A 7 -12.96 55.97 -34.33
C ILE A 7 -12.20 56.54 -35.56
N LEU A 8 -12.82 56.38 -36.74
CA LEU A 8 -13.15 57.41 -37.77
C LEU A 8 -13.73 56.64 -38.99
N ASN A 9 -14.94 56.87 -39.49
CA ASN A 9 -15.42 58.12 -40.08
C ASN A 9 -16.95 58.18 -40.18
N CYS A 10 -17.46 59.34 -39.80
CA CYS A 10 -18.80 59.84 -40.05
C CYS A 10 -19.07 60.10 -41.54
N VAL A 11 -20.34 59.92 -41.93
CA VAL A 11 -21.12 60.84 -42.78
C VAL A 11 -20.56 61.19 -44.17
N VAL A 12 -20.89 60.37 -45.17
CA VAL A 12 -21.09 60.73 -46.60
C VAL A 12 -21.97 59.58 -47.14
N VAL A 13 -23.24 59.66 -47.52
CA VAL A 13 -23.94 60.55 -48.46
C VAL A 13 -25.45 60.42 -48.14
N MET A 14 -25.95 61.28 -47.24
CA MET A 14 -27.37 61.66 -47.16
C MET A 14 -27.63 62.70 -48.28
N LEU A 15 -27.40 62.34 -49.54
CA LEU A 15 -27.47 63.27 -50.68
C LEU A 15 -27.86 62.60 -52.02
N PHE A 16 -28.84 61.70 -52.03
CA PHE A 16 -29.54 61.33 -53.28
C PHE A 16 -31.05 61.10 -53.08
N ILE A 17 -31.67 61.86 -52.17
CA ILE A 17 -33.13 61.96 -52.07
C ILE A 17 -33.50 63.44 -52.26
N LYS A 18 -33.76 63.84 -53.51
CA LYS A 18 -34.68 64.92 -53.93
C LYS A 18 -34.45 65.31 -55.40
N HIS A 19 -35.23 64.72 -56.32
CA HIS A 19 -35.88 65.32 -57.51
C HIS A 19 -36.22 64.20 -58.51
N HIS A 20 -37.41 63.60 -58.37
CA HIS A 20 -38.59 63.78 -59.25
C HIS A 20 -38.77 62.64 -60.27
N ALA A 21 -39.70 61.73 -59.95
CA ALA A 21 -40.68 61.25 -60.92
C ALA A 21 -42.01 61.11 -60.18
N LYS A 22 -42.95 61.99 -60.55
CA LYS A 22 -44.33 62.01 -60.07
C LYS A 22 -45.02 60.80 -60.69
N VAL A 23 -45.36 59.79 -59.89
CA VAL A 23 -46.16 58.66 -60.35
C VAL A 23 -47.62 59.07 -60.17
N ASP A 24 -48.26 59.47 -61.27
CA ASP A 24 -49.72 59.59 -61.33
C ASP A 24 -50.30 58.16 -61.37
N CYS A 25 -50.81 57.69 -60.23
CA CYS A 25 -51.63 56.49 -60.18
C CYS A 25 -53.03 56.84 -60.68
N ALA A 26 -53.27 56.65 -61.97
CA ALA A 26 -54.63 56.55 -62.51
C ALA A 26 -55.27 55.24 -61.99
N GLU A 27 -56.38 55.36 -61.28
CA GLU A 27 -57.23 54.23 -60.92
C GLU A 27 -57.76 53.57 -62.19
N GLN A 28 -57.17 52.43 -62.56
CA GLN A 28 -57.81 51.46 -63.44
C GLN A 28 -58.37 50.33 -62.57
N ASN A 29 -59.69 50.36 -62.42
CA ASN A 29 -60.49 49.31 -61.80
C ASN A 29 -60.32 47.99 -62.59
N ILE A 30 -59.56 47.06 -62.03
CA ILE A 30 -59.60 45.63 -62.41
C ILE A 30 -60.53 44.93 -61.41
N PRO A 31 -61.62 44.27 -61.86
CA PRO A 31 -62.58 43.67 -60.94
C PRO A 31 -62.12 42.31 -60.42
N ASN A 32 -62.35 42.11 -59.12
CA ASN A 32 -62.32 40.86 -58.33
C ASN A 32 -60.99 40.11 -58.17
N SER A 33 -60.37 40.25 -57.00
CA SER A 33 -59.43 39.25 -56.48
C SER A 33 -59.61 39.03 -54.97
N SER A 34 -60.73 38.43 -54.56
CA SER A 34 -60.87 37.86 -53.21
C SER A 34 -59.91 36.69 -52.96
N PHE A 35 -59.23 36.18 -54.00
CA PHE A 35 -58.27 35.08 -53.94
C PHE A 35 -56.85 35.52 -53.51
N ILE A 36 -56.42 36.73 -53.86
CA ILE A 36 -55.02 37.20 -53.63
C ILE A 36 -54.81 37.60 -52.16
N GLY A 37 -55.82 38.15 -51.48
CA GLY A 37 -55.69 38.54 -50.07
C GLY A 37 -55.49 37.36 -49.10
N ALA A 38 -56.10 36.21 -49.39
CA ALA A 38 -56.00 35.01 -48.55
C ALA A 38 -54.65 34.31 -48.70
N GLU A 39 -54.09 34.25 -49.91
CA GLU A 39 -52.76 33.68 -50.16
C GLU A 39 -51.65 34.53 -49.52
N TYR A 40 -51.73 35.86 -49.62
CA TYR A 40 -50.78 36.76 -48.96
C TYR A 40 -50.82 36.64 -47.43
N GLN A 41 -52.02 36.51 -46.83
CA GLN A 41 -52.15 36.28 -45.38
C GLN A 41 -51.57 34.93 -44.96
N LEU A 42 -51.75 33.88 -45.77
CA LEU A 42 -51.16 32.57 -45.51
C LEU A 42 -49.62 32.60 -45.59
N ILE A 43 -49.06 33.33 -46.56
CA ILE A 43 -47.62 33.51 -46.70
C ILE A 43 -47.06 34.30 -45.51
N ALA A 44 -47.73 35.39 -45.10
CA ALA A 44 -47.32 36.17 -43.93
C ALA A 44 -47.33 35.32 -42.64
N ALA A 45 -48.39 34.54 -42.41
CA ALA A 45 -48.48 33.65 -41.24
C ALA A 45 -47.38 32.58 -41.24
N ARG A 46 -47.01 32.03 -42.39
CA ARG A 46 -45.87 31.09 -42.52
C ARG A 46 -44.53 31.77 -42.29
N LEU A 47 -44.39 33.03 -42.71
CA LEU A 47 -43.18 33.82 -42.48
C LEU A 47 -42.98 34.09 -40.99
N ASP A 48 -44.06 34.44 -40.28
CA ASP A 48 -44.07 34.64 -38.82
C ASP A 48 -43.75 33.34 -38.08
N ASP A 49 -44.32 32.21 -38.51
CA ASP A 49 -44.04 30.89 -37.95
C ASP A 49 -42.57 30.45 -38.16
N LEU A 50 -42.02 30.72 -39.35
CA LEU A 50 -40.60 30.51 -39.64
C LEU A 50 -39.70 31.41 -38.78
N GLN A 51 -40.07 32.68 -38.59
CA GLN A 51 -39.33 33.60 -37.71
C GLN A 51 -39.36 33.14 -36.25
N LYS A 52 -40.51 32.65 -35.79
CA LYS A 52 -40.66 32.08 -34.45
C LYS A 52 -39.78 30.84 -34.28
N THR A 53 -39.85 29.90 -35.23
CA THR A 53 -39.04 28.68 -35.24
C THR A 53 -37.54 28.99 -35.24
N LEU A 54 -37.11 29.98 -36.04
CA LEU A 54 -35.72 30.42 -36.08
C LEU A 54 -35.26 31.01 -34.73
N THR A 55 -36.15 31.72 -34.05
CA THR A 55 -35.88 32.30 -32.72
C THR A 55 -35.74 31.22 -31.66
N ASP A 56 -36.62 30.21 -31.68
CA ASP A 56 -36.58 29.07 -30.75
C ASP A 56 -35.31 28.24 -30.94
N ILE A 57 -34.91 27.96 -32.19
CA ILE A 57 -33.65 27.28 -32.51
C ILE A 57 -32.45 28.08 -32.00
N LYS A 58 -32.45 29.40 -32.20
CA LYS A 58 -31.35 30.27 -31.73
C LYS A 58 -31.26 30.28 -30.21
N LEU A 59 -32.39 30.21 -29.50
CA LEU A 59 -32.42 30.12 -28.04
C LEU A 59 -31.81 28.79 -27.58
N ALA A 60 -32.27 27.66 -28.13
CA ALA A 60 -31.74 26.33 -27.80
C ALA A 60 -30.23 26.24 -28.07
N MET A 61 -29.75 26.77 -29.20
CA MET A 61 -28.32 26.81 -29.51
C MET A 61 -27.51 27.65 -28.52
N ASN A 62 -28.08 28.73 -27.98
CA ASN A 62 -27.41 29.56 -26.97
C ASN A 62 -27.36 28.86 -25.61
N GLU A 63 -28.40 28.12 -25.24
CA GLU A 63 -28.45 27.33 -24.01
C GLU A 63 -27.43 26.18 -24.06
N ASP A 64 -27.39 25.43 -25.16
CA ASP A 64 -26.40 24.37 -25.37
C ASP A 64 -24.97 24.92 -25.31
N ARG A 65 -24.71 26.07 -25.96
CA ARG A 65 -23.41 26.74 -25.88
C ARG A 65 -23.03 27.10 -24.44
N ALA A 66 -23.96 27.63 -23.65
CA ALA A 66 -23.70 27.97 -22.25
C ALA A 66 -23.40 26.73 -21.40
N ILE A 67 -24.06 25.60 -21.68
CA ILE A 67 -23.79 24.32 -21.01
C ILE A 67 -22.39 23.80 -21.37
N THR A 68 -22.01 23.84 -22.65
CA THR A 68 -20.68 23.42 -23.10
C THR A 68 -19.58 24.31 -22.53
N GLU A 69 -19.76 25.63 -22.55
CA GLU A 69 -18.83 26.60 -21.98
C GLU A 69 -18.64 26.40 -20.46
N LYS A 70 -19.67 25.90 -19.76
CA LYS A 70 -19.59 25.61 -18.33
C LYS A 70 -18.94 24.25 -18.01
N LYS A 71 -19.17 23.21 -18.83
CA LYS A 71 -18.63 21.86 -18.59
C LYS A 71 -17.17 21.70 -18.99
N LEU A 72 -16.74 22.39 -20.05
CA LEU A 72 -15.39 22.24 -20.60
C LEU A 72 -14.26 22.58 -19.61
N PRO A 73 -14.35 23.64 -18.77
CA PRO A 73 -13.33 23.94 -17.77
C PRO A 73 -13.21 22.87 -16.67
N ASP A 74 -14.33 22.26 -16.26
CA ASP A 74 -14.35 21.25 -15.20
C ASP A 74 -13.67 19.95 -15.65
N GLU A 75 -13.96 19.50 -16.87
CA GLU A 75 -13.30 18.33 -17.48
C GLU A 75 -11.80 18.57 -17.70
N LEU A 76 -11.43 19.79 -18.12
CA LEU A 76 -10.02 20.17 -18.29
C LEU A 76 -9.25 20.16 -16.96
N ASN A 77 -9.86 20.68 -15.89
CA ASN A 77 -9.27 20.67 -14.54
C ASN A 77 -9.10 19.24 -14.01
N LEU A 78 -10.11 18.37 -14.19
CA LEU A 78 -10.02 16.97 -13.79
C LEU A 78 -8.87 16.24 -14.51
N LEU A 79 -8.71 16.49 -15.81
CA LEU A 79 -7.62 15.91 -16.60
C LEU A 79 -6.26 16.44 -16.13
N GLN A 80 -6.16 17.74 -15.85
CA GLN A 80 -4.94 18.37 -15.36
C GLN A 80 -4.50 17.81 -14.01
N HIS A 81 -5.43 17.59 -13.08
CA HIS A 81 -5.16 16.93 -11.81
C HIS A 81 -4.69 15.48 -12.00
N ALA A 82 -5.38 14.70 -12.84
CA ALA A 82 -4.98 13.32 -13.12
C ALA A 82 -3.58 13.22 -13.76
N ILE A 83 -3.21 14.18 -14.61
CA ILE A 83 -1.87 14.29 -15.18
C ILE A 83 -0.84 14.62 -14.10
N PHE A 84 -1.14 15.59 -13.24
CA PHE A 84 -0.25 15.98 -12.15
C PHE A 84 0.00 14.83 -11.15
N ASP A 85 -1.03 14.07 -10.80
CA ASP A 85 -0.91 12.92 -9.91
C ASP A 85 -0.07 11.80 -10.53
N LYS A 86 -0.27 11.52 -11.83
CA LYS A 86 0.55 10.55 -12.57
C LYS A 86 2.01 10.99 -12.66
N LEU A 87 2.25 12.27 -12.96
CA LEU A 87 3.60 12.85 -12.99
C LEU A 87 4.27 12.73 -11.61
N THR A 88 3.55 13.06 -10.54
CA THR A 88 4.07 12.95 -9.17
C THR A 88 4.40 11.51 -8.81
N THR A 89 3.55 10.55 -9.21
CA THR A 89 3.78 9.12 -9.01
C THR A 89 5.02 8.65 -9.76
N LEU A 90 5.17 9.02 -11.03
CA LEU A 90 6.33 8.70 -11.85
C LEU A 90 7.62 9.33 -11.29
N GLN A 91 7.55 10.59 -10.86
CA GLN A 91 8.66 11.29 -10.22
C GLN A 91 9.10 10.57 -8.94
N ASN A 92 8.15 10.15 -8.09
CA ASN A 92 8.44 9.42 -6.87
C ASN A 92 9.04 8.04 -7.14
N GLN A 93 8.57 7.32 -8.15
CA GLN A 93 9.15 6.04 -8.57
C GLN A 93 10.58 6.22 -9.10
N SER A 94 10.81 7.23 -9.93
CA SER A 94 12.14 7.59 -10.44
C SER A 94 13.09 7.94 -9.30
N ASN A 95 12.66 8.79 -8.37
CA ASN A 95 13.45 9.18 -7.20
C ASN A 95 13.81 7.97 -6.34
N LYS A 96 12.88 7.04 -6.09
CA LYS A 96 13.17 5.79 -5.36
C LYS A 96 14.24 4.94 -6.06
N MET A 97 14.15 4.83 -7.39
CA MET A 97 15.14 4.08 -8.18
C MET A 97 16.53 4.72 -8.10
N VAL A 98 16.61 6.04 -8.28
CA VAL A 98 17.87 6.80 -8.20
C VAL A 98 18.48 6.72 -6.80
N ILE A 99 17.67 6.90 -5.75
CA ILE A 99 18.13 6.78 -4.35
C ILE A 99 18.66 5.36 -4.09
N GLY A 100 17.95 4.32 -4.54
CA GLY A 100 18.41 2.94 -4.42
C GLY A 100 19.75 2.70 -5.12
N GLN A 101 19.94 3.27 -6.31
CA GLN A 101 21.19 3.15 -7.06
C GLN A 101 22.34 3.91 -6.40
N ILE A 102 22.09 5.12 -5.89
CA ILE A 102 23.06 5.88 -5.09
C ILE A 102 23.47 5.06 -3.86
N ALA A 103 22.50 4.53 -3.09
CA ALA A 103 22.79 3.73 -1.90
C ALA A 103 23.65 2.49 -2.22
N SER A 104 23.35 1.79 -3.31
CA SER A 104 24.16 0.64 -3.75
C SER A 104 25.59 1.03 -4.13
N THR A 105 25.76 2.18 -4.81
CA THR A 105 27.07 2.69 -5.23
C THR A 105 27.89 3.15 -4.03
N THR A 106 27.27 3.85 -3.08
CA THR A 106 27.90 4.26 -1.82
C THR A 106 28.33 3.05 -1.01
N GLN A 107 27.48 2.03 -0.88
CA GLN A 107 27.82 0.79 -0.17
C GLN A 107 29.02 0.08 -0.81
N GLU A 108 29.10 0.06 -2.14
CA GLU A 108 30.23 -0.53 -2.85
C GLU A 108 31.52 0.29 -2.70
N GLN A 109 31.41 1.62 -2.69
CA GLN A 109 32.54 2.52 -2.40
C GLN A 109 33.06 2.31 -0.97
N SER A 110 32.17 2.31 0.03
CA SER A 110 32.55 2.03 1.42
C SER A 110 33.22 0.66 1.56
N ARG A 111 32.73 -0.37 0.86
CA ARG A 111 33.36 -1.70 0.85
C ARG A 111 34.78 -1.66 0.26
N LYS A 112 35.00 -0.91 -0.83
CA LYS A 112 36.32 -0.75 -1.46
C LYS A 112 37.30 -0.02 -0.54
N GLU A 113 36.83 0.97 0.23
CA GLU A 113 37.67 1.66 1.21
C GLU A 113 38.04 0.77 2.40
N ILE A 114 37.07 0.06 2.98
CA ILE A 114 37.33 -0.91 4.05
C ILE A 114 38.34 -1.97 3.60
N GLN A 115 38.23 -2.43 2.35
CA GLN A 115 39.15 -3.41 1.79
C GLN A 115 40.57 -2.87 1.58
N LYS A 116 40.75 -1.55 1.40
CA LYS A 116 42.07 -0.91 1.33
C LYS A 116 42.72 -0.73 2.70
N LEU A 117 41.91 -0.60 3.76
CA LEU A 117 42.35 -0.31 5.11
C LEU A 117 42.67 -1.56 5.95
N ALA A 118 42.21 -2.73 5.56
CA ALA A 118 42.39 -3.95 6.35
C ALA A 118 43.43 -4.91 5.75
N SER A 119 44.53 -5.18 6.48
CA SER A 119 45.36 -6.34 6.22
C SER A 119 44.62 -7.61 6.66
N LYS A 120 44.94 -8.78 6.06
CA LYS A 120 44.29 -10.05 6.45
C LYS A 120 44.54 -10.42 7.92
N GLU A 121 45.67 -10.00 8.48
CA GLU A 121 46.08 -10.25 9.87
C GLU A 121 45.32 -9.34 10.83
N ASP A 122 45.20 -8.04 10.52
CA ASP A 122 44.41 -7.09 11.30
C ASP A 122 42.92 -7.46 11.29
N LEU A 123 42.42 -7.94 10.16
CA LEU A 123 41.02 -8.38 10.03
C LEU A 123 40.75 -9.66 10.83
N ALA A 124 41.74 -10.55 10.97
CA ALA A 124 41.63 -11.75 11.79
C ALA A 124 41.67 -11.40 13.28
N LEU A 125 42.58 -10.52 13.69
CA LEU A 125 42.69 -10.07 15.08
C LEU A 125 41.44 -9.29 15.53
N PHE A 126 40.96 -8.36 14.69
CA PHE A 126 39.73 -7.60 14.95
C PHE A 126 38.50 -8.52 15.09
N LYS A 127 38.41 -9.57 14.28
CA LYS A 127 37.33 -10.57 14.40
C LYS A 127 37.40 -11.35 15.70
N ILE A 128 38.60 -11.70 16.17
CA ILE A 128 38.79 -12.42 17.44
C ILE A 128 38.41 -11.54 18.63
N ASP A 129 38.92 -10.31 18.69
CA ASP A 129 38.59 -9.37 19.77
C ASP A 129 37.10 -9.03 19.78
N SER A 130 36.51 -8.81 18.60
CA SER A 130 35.06 -8.55 18.48
C SER A 130 34.26 -9.76 18.94
N ALA A 131 34.63 -10.99 18.56
CA ALA A 131 33.92 -12.19 19.00
C ALA A 131 34.01 -12.42 20.52
N LEU A 132 35.18 -12.18 21.12
CA LEU A 132 35.38 -12.25 22.56
C LEU A 132 34.59 -11.17 23.30
N TYR A 133 34.57 -9.94 22.77
CA TYR A 133 33.79 -8.84 23.30
C TYR A 133 32.29 -9.10 23.19
N PHE A 134 31.80 -9.56 22.04
CA PHE A 134 30.38 -9.87 21.88
C PHE A 134 29.93 -11.01 22.79
N ARG A 135 30.77 -12.01 23.03
CA ARG A 135 30.50 -13.07 24.01
C ARG A 135 30.45 -12.57 25.45
N SER A 136 31.21 -11.53 25.80
CA SER A 136 31.22 -11.01 27.17
C SER A 136 30.00 -10.14 27.49
N ILE A 137 29.36 -9.56 26.47
CA ILE A 137 28.16 -8.72 26.63
C ILE A 137 26.86 -9.40 26.21
N SER A 138 26.92 -10.57 25.56
CA SER A 138 25.73 -11.31 25.16
C SER A 138 25.10 -12.08 26.33
N THR A 139 23.78 -12.18 26.31
CA THR A 139 23.00 -13.03 27.21
C THR A 139 22.52 -14.28 26.49
N ARG A 140 22.24 -15.36 27.23
CA ARG A 140 21.73 -16.62 26.63
C ARG A 140 20.28 -16.52 26.17
N SER A 141 19.48 -15.72 26.86
CA SER A 141 18.09 -15.47 26.54
C SER A 141 17.63 -14.17 27.18
N CYS A 142 16.52 -13.61 26.71
CA CYS A 142 15.92 -12.43 27.33
C CYS A 142 15.52 -12.68 28.80
N LYS A 143 15.27 -13.93 29.21
CA LYS A 143 14.97 -14.30 30.60
C LYS A 143 16.18 -14.15 31.52
N GLU A 144 17.38 -14.31 30.99
CA GLU A 144 18.64 -14.15 31.73
C GLU A 144 19.20 -12.71 31.65
N GLU A 145 18.56 -11.82 30.91
CA GLU A 145 18.96 -10.41 30.80
C GLU A 145 18.65 -9.63 32.08
N SER A 146 19.72 -9.32 32.83
CA SER A 146 19.65 -8.76 34.18
C SER A 146 19.21 -7.30 34.28
N SER A 147 19.22 -6.53 33.19
CA SER A 147 18.86 -5.12 33.23
C SER A 147 17.36 -4.87 33.48
N ASN A 148 16.50 -5.89 33.30
CA ASN A 148 15.04 -5.78 33.36
C ASN A 148 14.47 -4.65 32.46
N ARG A 149 15.23 -4.27 31.43
CA ARG A 149 14.84 -3.23 30.47
C ARG A 149 14.36 -3.86 29.18
N THR A 150 13.26 -3.34 28.66
CA THR A 150 12.83 -3.67 27.30
C THR A 150 13.72 -2.95 26.30
N GLY A 151 14.18 -3.65 25.26
CA GLY A 151 15.08 -3.09 24.25
C GLY A 151 15.87 -4.16 23.51
N GLU A 152 16.88 -3.71 22.76
CA GLU A 152 17.74 -4.56 21.97
C GLU A 152 18.92 -5.10 22.79
N PHE A 153 19.17 -6.41 22.71
CA PHE A 153 20.26 -7.08 23.39
C PHE A 153 20.90 -8.12 22.48
N LEU A 154 22.18 -8.41 22.72
CA LEU A 154 22.85 -9.52 22.03
C LEU A 154 22.48 -10.84 22.67
N ILE A 155 21.85 -11.71 21.89
CA ILE A 155 21.41 -13.05 22.29
C ILE A 155 22.37 -14.08 21.74
N GLN A 156 22.86 -14.96 22.60
CA GLN A 156 23.74 -16.07 22.27
C GLN A 156 23.22 -17.36 22.95
N PRO A 157 22.33 -18.13 22.29
CA PRO A 157 21.65 -19.27 22.91
C PRO A 157 22.60 -20.32 23.51
N THR A 158 23.70 -20.62 22.81
CA THR A 158 24.79 -21.48 23.27
C THR A 158 26.17 -20.83 23.06
N GLN A 159 27.19 -21.29 23.79
CA GLN A 159 28.54 -20.71 23.72
C GLN A 159 29.20 -20.76 22.33
N ASN A 160 28.75 -21.70 21.48
CA ASN A 160 29.30 -21.89 20.14
C ASN A 160 28.57 -21.08 19.07
N ASP A 161 27.41 -20.50 19.41
CA ASP A 161 26.64 -19.70 18.47
C ASP A 161 27.27 -18.33 18.25
N VAL A 162 27.06 -17.76 17.07
CA VAL A 162 27.34 -16.35 16.82
C VAL A 162 26.22 -15.53 17.47
N PRO A 163 26.53 -14.58 18.37
CA PRO A 163 25.51 -13.72 18.95
C PRO A 163 24.76 -12.92 17.88
N PHE A 164 23.46 -12.73 18.06
CA PHE A 164 22.63 -11.90 17.19
C PHE A 164 21.83 -10.88 18.02
N LEU A 165 21.43 -9.78 17.39
CA LEU A 165 20.60 -8.77 18.06
C LEU A 165 19.17 -9.30 18.19
N GLY A 166 18.59 -9.23 19.38
CA GLY A 166 17.21 -9.59 19.67
C GLY A 166 16.51 -8.52 20.48
N TYR A 167 15.19 -8.41 20.33
CA TYR A 167 14.38 -7.46 21.10
C TYR A 167 13.77 -8.16 22.32
N CYS A 168 14.25 -7.81 23.50
CA CYS A 168 13.76 -8.34 24.76
C CYS A 168 12.63 -7.48 25.31
N GLU A 169 11.51 -8.10 25.64
CA GLU A 169 10.38 -7.51 26.34
C GLU A 169 10.38 -7.98 27.80
N GLN A 170 10.63 -7.04 28.70
CA GLN A 170 10.79 -7.28 30.14
C GLN A 170 9.59 -6.82 30.97
N THR A 171 8.67 -6.05 30.40
CA THR A 171 7.62 -5.36 31.18
C THR A 171 6.27 -6.07 31.17
N VAL A 172 5.99 -6.92 30.18
CA VAL A 172 4.72 -7.65 30.07
C VAL A 172 4.88 -9.14 30.36
N PHE A 173 3.81 -9.76 30.86
CA PHE A 173 3.71 -11.19 31.16
C PHE A 173 4.87 -11.75 32.02
N GLY A 174 5.40 -10.94 32.93
CA GLY A 174 6.52 -11.32 33.81
C GLY A 174 7.90 -11.26 33.17
N GLY A 175 8.04 -10.65 31.99
CA GLY A 175 9.32 -10.41 31.33
C GLY A 175 9.99 -11.68 30.78
N GLY A 176 11.19 -11.50 30.25
CA GLY A 176 12.03 -12.54 29.68
C GLY A 176 11.67 -12.96 28.27
N TRP A 177 10.90 -12.15 27.55
CA TRP A 177 10.37 -12.50 26.23
C TRP A 177 11.27 -12.01 25.11
N LEU A 178 11.59 -12.87 24.16
CA LEU A 178 12.19 -12.48 22.88
C LEU A 178 11.08 -12.26 21.85
N VAL A 179 10.95 -11.03 21.35
CA VAL A 179 10.02 -10.70 20.27
C VAL A 179 10.64 -11.13 18.94
N PHE A 180 9.93 -11.94 18.16
CA PHE A 180 10.42 -12.39 16.86
C PHE A 180 9.59 -11.91 15.67
N GLN A 181 8.39 -11.38 15.93
CA GLN A 181 7.55 -10.71 14.95
C GLN A 181 6.80 -9.57 15.63
N HIS A 182 6.73 -8.41 14.96
CA HIS A 182 5.95 -7.27 15.42
C HIS A 182 5.32 -6.51 14.23
N ARG A 183 4.00 -6.34 14.25
CA ARG A 183 3.17 -5.66 13.24
C ARG A 183 2.19 -4.72 13.92
N TYR A 184 2.09 -3.47 13.48
CA TYR A 184 1.16 -2.50 14.04
C TYR A 184 0.82 -1.29 13.14
N ASP A 185 1.56 -1.04 12.05
CA ASP A 185 1.36 0.15 11.21
C ASP A 185 1.45 -0.11 9.69
N GLY A 186 1.87 -1.30 9.27
CA GLY A 186 2.02 -1.67 7.86
C GLY A 186 3.19 -0.96 7.16
N SER A 187 4.14 -0.40 7.91
CA SER A 187 5.33 0.29 7.37
C SER A 187 6.30 -0.64 6.65
N VAL A 188 6.29 -1.93 6.98
CA VAL A 188 7.16 -2.95 6.39
C VAL A 188 6.35 -3.92 5.54
N ASP A 189 6.80 -4.15 4.30
CA ASP A 189 6.26 -5.19 3.44
C ASP A 189 6.67 -6.57 3.97
N PHE A 190 5.71 -7.46 4.22
CA PHE A 190 5.94 -8.84 4.65
C PHE A 190 5.78 -9.84 3.50
N TYR A 191 5.40 -9.41 2.29
CA TYR A 191 5.34 -10.30 1.12
C TYR A 191 6.74 -10.54 0.51
N ARG A 192 7.60 -11.17 1.31
CA ARG A 192 9.05 -11.35 1.06
C ARG A 192 9.41 -12.77 0.58
N ASN A 193 10.62 -12.91 0.08
CA ASN A 193 11.14 -14.20 -0.41
C ASN A 193 11.72 -15.07 0.72
N TRP A 194 12.10 -16.31 0.39
CA TRP A 194 12.70 -17.26 1.35
C TRP A 194 13.93 -16.73 2.06
N THR A 195 14.86 -16.12 1.31
CA THR A 195 16.13 -15.63 1.86
C THR A 195 15.92 -14.51 2.87
N GLU A 196 14.98 -13.61 2.60
CA GLU A 196 14.59 -12.54 3.52
C GLU A 196 13.94 -13.11 4.79
N TYR A 197 13.02 -14.06 4.67
CA TYR A 197 12.40 -14.71 5.84
C TYR A 197 13.38 -15.54 6.66
N ARG A 198 14.36 -16.15 6.01
CA ARG A 198 15.45 -16.87 6.67
C ARG A 198 16.28 -15.93 7.53
N ASN A 199 16.75 -14.83 6.93
CA ASN A 199 17.72 -13.94 7.53
C ASN A 199 17.11 -12.90 8.48
N GLY A 200 15.83 -12.57 8.31
CA GLY A 200 15.15 -11.47 9.00
C GLY A 200 15.10 -10.19 8.18
N PHE A 201 14.15 -9.32 8.52
CA PHE A 201 13.94 -8.02 7.88
C PHE A 201 13.14 -7.07 8.79
N GLY A 202 13.15 -5.77 8.44
CA GLY A 202 12.53 -4.72 9.23
C GLY A 202 13.49 -4.10 10.25
N SER A 203 12.95 -3.41 11.25
CA SER A 203 13.72 -2.79 12.33
C SER A 203 13.05 -3.06 13.67
N MET A 204 13.84 -3.30 14.73
CA MET A 204 13.29 -3.53 16.08
C MET A 204 12.66 -2.26 16.67
N ASP A 205 13.00 -1.08 16.14
CA ASP A 205 12.32 0.19 16.42
C ASP A 205 10.96 0.34 15.70
N GLY A 206 10.56 -0.66 14.89
CA GLY A 206 9.32 -0.64 14.12
C GLY A 206 8.73 -2.04 13.90
N GLU A 207 8.21 -2.29 12.70
CA GLU A 207 7.79 -3.65 12.30
C GLU A 207 8.99 -4.49 11.86
N PHE A 208 9.01 -5.76 12.28
CA PHE A 208 10.10 -6.66 11.91
C PHE A 208 9.73 -8.14 11.98
N TRP A 209 10.61 -8.92 11.35
CA TRP A 209 10.71 -10.37 11.44
C TRP A 209 12.16 -10.72 11.80
N LEU A 210 12.37 -11.45 12.90
CA LEU A 210 13.71 -11.74 13.44
C LEU A 210 14.57 -12.61 12.51
N GLY A 211 13.92 -13.46 11.70
CA GLY A 211 14.58 -14.46 10.86
C GLY A 211 14.35 -15.88 11.38
N LEU A 212 14.06 -16.80 10.46
CA LEU A 212 13.83 -18.21 10.78
C LEU A 212 15.08 -18.89 11.33
N GLU A 213 16.28 -18.47 10.91
CA GLU A 213 17.52 -19.08 11.40
C GLU A 213 17.73 -18.77 12.89
N HIS A 214 17.58 -17.51 13.29
CA HIS A 214 17.63 -17.14 14.71
C HIS A 214 16.53 -17.83 15.53
N LEU A 215 15.32 -17.94 14.97
CA LEU A 215 14.21 -18.60 15.65
C LEU A 215 14.46 -20.10 15.84
N HIS A 216 15.02 -20.78 14.84
CA HIS A 216 15.44 -22.17 14.93
C HIS A 216 16.52 -22.38 15.99
N LEU A 217 17.57 -21.54 15.98
CA LEU A 217 18.67 -21.59 16.94
C LEU A 217 18.15 -21.48 18.38
N VAL A 218 17.32 -20.48 18.66
CA VAL A 218 16.77 -20.25 20.01
C VAL A 218 15.87 -21.41 20.45
N THR A 219 14.92 -21.81 19.62
CA THR A 219 13.90 -22.79 20.00
C THR A 219 14.39 -24.24 20.04
N THR A 220 15.53 -24.53 19.40
CA THR A 220 16.19 -25.84 19.50
C THR A 220 17.12 -25.92 20.70
N ALA A 221 17.74 -24.80 21.10
CA ALA A 221 18.64 -24.79 22.24
C ALA A 221 17.92 -25.18 23.54
N ARG A 222 16.67 -24.73 23.73
CA ARG A 222 15.86 -24.98 24.94
C ARG A 222 14.37 -24.97 24.62
N LYS A 223 13.56 -25.53 25.52
CA LYS A 223 12.10 -25.45 25.42
C LYS A 223 11.65 -23.99 25.60
N HIS A 224 10.83 -23.52 24.67
CA HIS A 224 10.24 -22.18 24.71
C HIS A 224 8.72 -22.27 24.65
N GLU A 225 8.05 -21.40 25.39
CA GLU A 225 6.65 -21.09 25.17
C GLU A 225 6.48 -19.97 24.14
N LEU A 226 5.31 -19.90 23.51
CA LEU A 226 4.91 -18.86 22.57
C LEU A 226 3.76 -18.03 23.14
N MET A 227 3.88 -16.72 23.04
CA MET A 227 2.80 -15.75 23.23
C MET A 227 2.52 -15.05 21.90
N VAL A 228 1.24 -14.93 21.55
CA VAL A 228 0.75 -14.18 20.40
C VAL A 228 -0.26 -13.15 20.88
N GLU A 229 0.05 -11.89 20.69
CA GLU A 229 -0.81 -10.75 21.02
C GLU A 229 -1.46 -10.21 19.74
N LEU A 230 -2.75 -9.87 19.82
CA LEU A 230 -3.54 -9.47 18.66
C LEU A 230 -4.44 -8.29 19.02
N LYS A 231 -4.55 -7.31 18.11
CA LYS A 231 -5.61 -6.30 18.16
C LYS A 231 -6.28 -6.13 16.81
N ASP A 232 -7.59 -5.92 16.83
CA ASP A 232 -8.33 -5.51 15.64
C ASP A 232 -8.30 -3.98 15.44
N PHE A 233 -8.82 -3.52 14.30
CA PHE A 233 -8.89 -2.09 13.98
C PHE A 233 -9.85 -1.29 14.87
N ASP A 234 -10.71 -1.96 15.64
CA ASP A 234 -11.58 -1.34 16.64
C ASP A 234 -10.87 -1.19 18.00
N GLY A 235 -9.63 -1.68 18.11
CA GLY A 235 -8.81 -1.62 19.33
C GLY A 235 -9.07 -2.75 20.33
N ASN A 236 -9.91 -3.73 20.01
CA ASN A 236 -10.12 -4.89 20.89
C ASN A 236 -8.85 -5.75 20.91
N TYR A 237 -8.56 -6.32 22.07
CA TYR A 237 -7.36 -7.12 22.30
C TYR A 237 -7.71 -8.57 22.65
N LYS A 238 -6.97 -9.52 22.07
CA LYS A 238 -6.95 -10.94 22.49
C LYS A 238 -5.53 -11.48 22.42
N TYR A 239 -5.33 -12.65 23.05
CA TYR A 239 -4.05 -13.35 23.00
C TYR A 239 -4.22 -14.86 22.85
N ALA A 240 -3.19 -15.51 22.33
CA ALA A 240 -3.03 -16.96 22.30
C ALA A 240 -1.68 -17.32 22.90
N ARG A 241 -1.63 -18.34 23.76
CA ARG A 241 -0.42 -18.83 24.39
C ARG A 241 -0.30 -20.34 24.17
N TYR A 242 0.92 -20.79 23.90
CA TYR A 242 1.27 -22.20 23.72
C TYR A 242 2.46 -22.52 24.63
N ASP A 243 2.36 -23.58 25.43
CA ASP A 243 3.40 -23.93 26.40
C ASP A 243 4.65 -24.61 25.78
N GLU A 244 4.66 -24.80 24.47
CA GLU A 244 5.82 -25.25 23.69
C GLU A 244 5.74 -24.71 22.26
N PHE A 245 6.87 -24.24 21.75
CA PHE A 245 7.05 -23.76 20.38
C PHE A 245 8.47 -24.07 19.92
N MET A 246 8.59 -24.79 18.81
CA MET A 246 9.88 -25.06 18.18
C MET A 246 9.73 -25.27 16.69
N ILE A 247 10.69 -24.71 15.95
CA ILE A 247 10.80 -24.88 14.51
C ILE A 247 12.08 -25.65 14.16
N GLU A 248 11.98 -26.43 13.11
CA GLU A 248 13.07 -27.24 12.58
C GLU A 248 14.11 -26.43 11.80
N SER A 249 15.19 -27.08 11.37
CA SER A 249 16.25 -26.44 10.57
C SER A 249 15.80 -26.08 9.14
N GLU A 250 16.62 -25.30 8.42
CA GLU A 250 16.39 -25.00 6.99
C GLU A 250 16.28 -26.27 6.14
N LYS A 251 17.08 -27.30 6.45
CA LYS A 251 17.06 -28.61 5.77
C LYS A 251 15.68 -29.27 5.87
N ASN A 252 14.97 -29.02 6.95
CA ASN A 252 13.63 -29.50 7.25
C ASN A 252 12.57 -28.41 6.98
N GLN A 253 12.92 -27.40 6.17
CA GLN A 253 12.05 -26.30 5.74
C GLN A 253 11.41 -25.52 6.90
N TYR A 254 12.13 -25.38 8.02
CA TYR A 254 11.65 -24.66 9.20
C TYR A 254 10.28 -25.11 9.70
N ALA A 255 9.97 -26.41 9.60
CA ALA A 255 8.68 -26.94 10.00
C ALA A 255 8.33 -26.59 11.46
N LEU A 256 7.08 -26.24 11.73
CA LEU A 256 6.56 -25.99 13.09
C LEU A 256 6.41 -27.32 13.84
N ALA A 257 7.54 -27.91 14.24
CA ALA A 257 7.58 -29.27 14.77
C ALA A 257 6.90 -29.40 16.14
N LYS A 258 7.00 -28.37 16.99
CA LYS A 258 6.35 -28.37 18.29
C LYS A 258 5.43 -27.18 18.44
N LEU A 259 4.19 -27.49 18.82
CA LEU A 259 3.19 -26.55 19.27
C LEU A 259 2.44 -27.24 20.42
N GLY A 260 2.58 -26.66 21.60
CA GLY A 260 2.12 -27.19 22.87
C GLY A 260 0.63 -26.97 23.14
N ALA A 261 0.23 -27.09 24.41
CA ALA A 261 -1.13 -26.87 24.84
C ALA A 261 -1.52 -25.39 24.69
N TYR A 262 -2.66 -25.15 24.04
CA TYR A 262 -3.22 -23.81 23.84
C TYR A 262 -3.93 -23.30 25.10
N THR A 263 -3.70 -22.03 25.43
CA THR A 263 -4.51 -21.23 26.34
C THR A 263 -4.71 -19.82 25.76
N GLY A 264 -5.72 -19.09 26.21
CA GLY A 264 -5.95 -17.70 25.83
C GLY A 264 -7.34 -17.43 25.27
N THR A 265 -7.54 -16.21 24.79
CA THR A 265 -8.85 -15.65 24.42
C THR A 265 -9.06 -15.45 22.92
N ALA A 266 -8.01 -15.69 22.11
CA ALA A 266 -8.00 -15.49 20.65
C ALA A 266 -8.51 -16.68 19.83
N GLY A 267 -8.74 -17.84 20.45
CA GLY A 267 -9.02 -19.08 19.72
C GLY A 267 -7.77 -19.69 19.11
N HIS A 268 -7.80 -20.99 18.81
CA HIS A 268 -6.61 -21.80 18.51
C HIS A 268 -6.28 -21.83 16.99
N SER A 269 -5.97 -20.67 16.39
CA SER A 269 -5.74 -20.58 14.92
C SER A 269 -4.37 -21.07 14.44
N LEU A 270 -3.52 -21.62 15.31
CA LEU A 270 -2.29 -22.33 14.91
C LEU A 270 -2.46 -23.86 14.93
N PHE A 271 -3.62 -24.39 15.29
CA PHE A 271 -3.82 -25.84 15.47
C PHE A 271 -3.42 -26.63 14.22
N ASN A 272 -3.98 -26.27 13.06
CA ASN A 272 -3.72 -26.93 11.78
C ASN A 272 -2.34 -26.60 11.19
N HIS A 273 -1.64 -25.61 11.75
CA HIS A 273 -0.29 -25.22 11.31
C HIS A 273 0.80 -26.11 11.94
N LYS A 274 0.48 -26.88 12.98
CA LYS A 274 1.43 -27.78 13.63
C LYS A 274 1.93 -28.85 12.65
N GLY A 275 3.25 -28.99 12.57
CA GLY A 275 3.94 -29.92 11.67
C GLY A 275 4.09 -29.41 10.24
N MET A 276 3.47 -28.28 9.88
CA MET A 276 3.58 -27.72 8.53
C MET A 276 4.95 -27.07 8.31
N LYS A 277 5.41 -27.12 7.07
CA LYS A 277 6.65 -26.49 6.61
C LYS A 277 6.42 -25.02 6.32
N PHE A 278 7.46 -24.20 6.44
CA PHE A 278 7.35 -22.79 6.09
C PHE A 278 7.32 -22.63 4.56
N SER A 279 6.45 -21.76 4.07
CA SER A 279 6.28 -21.48 2.64
C SER A 279 6.35 -19.98 2.37
N THR A 280 6.96 -19.62 1.25
CA THR A 280 7.12 -18.23 0.76
C THR A 280 6.75 -18.17 -0.72
N LYS A 281 6.64 -16.95 -1.27
CA LYS A 281 6.24 -16.76 -2.67
C LYS A 281 7.12 -17.47 -3.71
N ASP A 282 8.39 -17.71 -3.36
CA ASP A 282 9.40 -18.35 -4.20
C ASP A 282 9.80 -19.76 -3.72
N ARG A 283 9.21 -20.25 -2.62
CA ARG A 283 9.46 -21.59 -2.10
C ARG A 283 8.17 -22.20 -1.53
N ASP A 284 7.58 -23.09 -2.31
CA ASP A 284 6.37 -23.82 -1.99
C ASP A 284 6.68 -25.09 -1.20
N ASN A 285 6.23 -25.16 0.05
CA ASN A 285 6.32 -26.33 0.91
C ASN A 285 4.97 -26.65 1.59
N ASP A 286 3.87 -26.07 1.11
CA ASP A 286 2.55 -26.35 1.67
C ASP A 286 1.99 -27.67 1.13
N ILE A 287 0.85 -28.13 1.65
CA ILE A 287 0.34 -29.48 1.34
C ILE A 287 -0.53 -29.51 0.08
N LEU A 288 -0.88 -28.36 -0.50
CA LEU A 288 -1.80 -28.31 -1.64
C LEU A 288 -1.06 -28.60 -2.95
N PRO A 289 -1.50 -29.61 -3.73
CA PRO A 289 -0.89 -29.86 -5.02
C PRO A 289 -1.23 -28.72 -6.01
N ASN A 290 -0.23 -28.27 -6.75
CA ASN A 290 -0.36 -27.26 -7.82
C ASN A 290 -0.88 -25.88 -7.36
N SER A 291 -0.73 -25.52 -6.08
CA SER A 291 -1.12 -24.22 -5.55
C SER A 291 -0.14 -23.79 -4.48
N ASN A 292 0.38 -22.57 -4.55
CA ASN A 292 1.23 -22.00 -3.51
C ASN A 292 0.38 -21.04 -2.64
N CYS A 293 0.14 -21.43 -1.39
CA CYS A 293 -0.61 -20.66 -0.41
C CYS A 293 0.03 -19.30 -0.13
N ALA A 294 1.36 -19.20 -0.10
CA ALA A 294 2.06 -17.93 0.11
C ALA A 294 1.78 -16.94 -1.02
N VAL A 295 1.72 -17.40 -2.27
CA VAL A 295 1.35 -16.56 -3.43
C VAL A 295 -0.12 -16.14 -3.38
N LYS A 296 -1.00 -17.07 -3.00
CA LYS A 296 -2.46 -16.83 -2.94
C LYS A 296 -2.85 -15.88 -1.81
N TYR A 297 -2.20 -15.99 -0.65
CA TYR A 297 -2.55 -15.26 0.57
C TYR A 297 -1.53 -14.19 0.98
N LYS A 298 -0.62 -13.84 0.07
CA LYS A 298 0.24 -12.64 0.14
C LYS A 298 1.06 -12.53 1.43
N GLY A 299 1.52 -13.67 1.94
CA GLY A 299 2.35 -13.74 3.14
C GLY A 299 3.33 -14.90 3.05
N ALA A 300 3.98 -15.19 4.18
CA ALA A 300 4.78 -16.40 4.35
C ALA A 300 4.52 -16.99 5.73
N TRP A 301 4.28 -18.29 5.77
CA TRP A 301 3.78 -18.96 6.96
C TRP A 301 3.99 -20.46 6.89
N TRP A 302 3.71 -21.13 8.01
CA TRP A 302 3.54 -22.58 8.08
C TRP A 302 2.19 -22.98 7.48
N TYR A 303 1.99 -22.75 6.18
CA TYR A 303 0.72 -23.01 5.50
C TYR A 303 0.41 -24.51 5.41
N GLU A 304 -0.84 -24.86 5.67
CA GLU A 304 -1.40 -26.19 5.39
C GLU A 304 -2.10 -26.14 4.02
N GLY A 305 -3.43 -25.93 3.99
CA GLY A 305 -4.21 -25.80 2.77
C GLY A 305 -5.42 -24.87 2.92
N CYS A 306 -5.26 -23.59 3.25
CA CYS A 306 -4.00 -22.88 3.41
C CYS A 306 -3.75 -22.41 4.84
N HIS A 307 -4.74 -21.79 5.51
CA HIS A 307 -4.52 -21.28 6.85
C HIS A 307 -5.80 -20.99 7.64
N ASP A 308 -5.66 -21.11 8.96
CA ASP A 308 -6.51 -20.43 9.94
C ASP A 308 -5.84 -19.17 10.51
N SER A 309 -4.52 -19.00 10.31
CA SER A 309 -3.78 -17.79 10.68
C SER A 309 -2.81 -17.34 9.58
N ASN A 310 -2.72 -16.03 9.35
CA ASN A 310 -1.84 -15.44 8.35
C ASN A 310 -1.22 -14.14 8.90
N LEU A 311 -0.52 -14.20 10.03
CA LEU A 311 -0.03 -13.00 10.72
C LEU A 311 1.02 -12.21 9.93
N ASN A 312 1.57 -12.83 8.89
CA ASN A 312 2.51 -12.24 7.95
C ASN A 312 1.85 -11.80 6.63
N GLY A 313 0.51 -11.80 6.55
CA GLY A 313 -0.23 -11.28 5.42
C GLY A 313 -0.23 -9.76 5.34
N LEU A 314 -1.09 -9.24 4.47
CA LEU A 314 -1.23 -7.82 4.19
C LEU A 314 -1.86 -7.05 5.35
N TYR A 315 -1.30 -5.88 5.66
CA TYR A 315 -1.85 -4.98 6.66
C TYR A 315 -3.01 -4.17 6.05
N ARG A 316 -4.26 -4.64 6.23
CA ARG A 316 -5.46 -4.01 5.66
C ARG A 316 -6.66 -4.17 6.57
N ASN A 317 -7.45 -3.10 6.73
CA ASN A 317 -8.75 -3.14 7.40
C ASN A 317 -9.85 -3.59 6.43
N SER A 318 -9.84 -4.88 6.09
CA SER A 318 -10.87 -5.51 5.25
C SER A 318 -11.00 -7.00 5.58
N VAL A 319 -12.02 -7.66 5.01
CA VAL A 319 -12.21 -9.11 5.15
C VAL A 319 -11.62 -9.81 3.94
N SER A 320 -10.46 -10.42 4.10
CA SER A 320 -9.76 -11.18 3.06
C SER A 320 -8.74 -12.11 3.70
N GLY A 321 -8.61 -13.34 3.19
CA GLY A 321 -7.56 -14.26 3.61
C GLY A 321 -6.15 -13.75 3.32
N GLU A 322 -5.98 -12.80 2.38
CA GLU A 322 -4.68 -12.18 2.10
C GLU A 322 -4.17 -11.31 3.27
N ASN A 323 -5.03 -10.92 4.20
CA ASN A 323 -4.71 -9.97 5.25
C ASN A 323 -4.01 -10.64 6.44
N MET A 324 -3.53 -9.82 7.37
CA MET A 324 -3.10 -10.24 8.70
C MET A 324 -4.30 -10.82 9.48
N VAL A 325 -4.45 -12.14 9.50
CA VAL A 325 -5.66 -12.83 9.98
C VAL A 325 -5.36 -13.80 11.12
N TRP A 326 -6.31 -13.89 12.06
CA TRP A 326 -6.43 -14.97 13.05
C TRP A 326 -7.88 -15.44 13.09
N TYR A 327 -8.20 -16.52 12.38
CA TYR A 327 -9.58 -16.89 12.05
C TYR A 327 -10.47 -17.02 13.30
N TYR A 328 -10.04 -17.80 14.30
CA TYR A 328 -10.85 -18.02 15.51
C TYR A 328 -10.94 -16.81 16.46
N TYR A 329 -10.31 -15.67 16.13
CA TYR A 329 -10.44 -14.41 16.89
C TYR A 329 -11.88 -13.88 16.80
N LYS A 330 -12.43 -13.92 15.58
CA LYS A 330 -13.77 -13.40 15.21
C LYS A 330 -14.57 -14.40 14.34
N SER A 331 -14.08 -15.63 14.17
CA SER A 331 -14.58 -16.61 13.19
C SER A 331 -14.70 -16.00 11.79
N SER A 332 -13.70 -15.22 11.38
CA SER A 332 -13.70 -14.48 10.12
C SER A 332 -12.28 -14.21 9.62
N GLN A 333 -12.16 -13.81 8.35
CA GLN A 333 -10.90 -13.35 7.75
C GLN A 333 -10.74 -11.83 7.86
N ALA A 334 -11.26 -11.23 8.93
CA ALA A 334 -11.07 -9.81 9.18
C ALA A 334 -9.59 -9.52 9.48
N GLY A 335 -9.05 -8.50 8.80
CA GLY A 335 -7.69 -8.04 9.03
C GLY A 335 -7.50 -7.48 10.43
N LEU A 336 -6.33 -7.72 11.00
CA LEU A 336 -5.89 -7.23 12.30
C LEU A 336 -5.09 -5.93 12.16
N ALA A 337 -5.12 -5.09 13.19
CA ALA A 337 -4.35 -3.86 13.29
C ALA A 337 -3.05 -4.05 14.07
N TYR A 338 -2.91 -5.15 14.80
CA TYR A 338 -1.72 -5.44 15.60
C TYR A 338 -1.48 -6.93 15.69
N SER A 339 -0.21 -7.33 15.58
CA SER A 339 0.27 -8.64 15.95
C SER A 339 1.66 -8.53 16.57
N ARG A 340 1.89 -9.24 17.67
CA ARG A 340 3.23 -9.42 18.24
C ARG A 340 3.39 -10.86 18.66
N MET A 341 4.48 -11.50 18.22
CA MET A 341 4.80 -12.88 18.59
C MET A 341 6.09 -12.91 19.40
N LEU A 342 6.02 -13.54 20.57
CA LEU A 342 7.09 -13.58 21.54
C LEU A 342 7.36 -15.03 21.99
N ILE A 343 8.61 -15.38 22.20
CA ILE A 343 8.99 -16.65 22.82
C ILE A 343 9.75 -16.44 24.11
N ARG A 344 9.58 -17.36 25.06
CA ARG A 344 10.31 -17.34 26.33
C ARG A 344 10.67 -18.74 26.77
N GLU A 345 11.88 -18.88 27.30
CA GLU A 345 12.37 -20.14 27.86
C GLU A 345 11.52 -20.58 29.07
N THR A 346 11.09 -21.84 29.08
CA THR A 346 10.28 -22.44 30.16
C THR A 346 11.07 -23.36 31.06
#